data_AF-A0A7J7QLF6-F1
#
_entry.id   AF-A0A7J7QLF6-F1
#
_cell.length_a   1.000
_cell.length_b   1.000
_cell.length_c   1.000
_cell.angle_alpha   90.00
_cell.angle_beta   90.00
_cell.angle_gamma   90.00
#
_symmetry.space_group_name_H-M   'P 1'
#
loop_
_entity.id
_entity.type
_entity.pdbx_description
1 polymer ?
#
loop_
_entity_poly.entity_id
_entity_poly.type
_entity_poly.pdbx_seq_one_letter_code
_entity_poly.pdbx_strand_id
1 'polypeptide(L)'
;MALAIQKRAIAPARAARRASVSVVAKASTATKQARASAAKQSAKNSATGLTVLARIEELGLLSKVEELGLLSKLESSGLTLSQIEKSGLLSKAEKTGILSLVADKGTPGLLSTVGLLAAAGAAALVFAVPDDTPTLVAAQAVGAGGLGAAAVAALVGSSILGSLQKV
;
A
#
# COMPACT_ATOMS: atom_id res chain seq x y z
N MET A 1 -1.03 -72.82 -35.04
CA MET A 1 0.14 -73.73 -35.05
C MET A 1 1.31 -72.89 -34.57
N ALA A 2 1.96 -73.04 -33.42
CA ALA A 2 2.04 -74.11 -32.45
C ALA A 2 2.21 -73.52 -31.02
N LEU A 3 2.00 -74.39 -30.04
CA LEU A 3 1.82 -74.19 -28.61
C LEU A 3 3.08 -74.65 -27.86
N ALA A 4 3.55 -73.92 -26.85
CA ALA A 4 4.39 -74.42 -25.73
C ALA A 4 4.52 -73.28 -24.68
N ILE A 5 3.81 -73.26 -23.54
CA ILE A 5 3.85 -74.10 -22.34
C ILE A 5 5.20 -74.12 -21.61
N GLN A 6 5.29 -73.36 -20.49
CA GLN A 6 6.16 -73.60 -19.33
C GLN A 6 5.67 -72.66 -18.18
N LYS A 7 4.63 -73.03 -17.41
CA LYS A 7 4.59 -73.83 -16.16
C LYS A 7 5.25 -73.18 -14.91
N ARG A 8 4.36 -72.87 -13.95
CA ARG A 8 4.47 -73.03 -12.47
C ARG A 8 5.47 -72.09 -11.75
N ALA A 9 5.22 -71.54 -10.55
CA ALA A 9 4.34 -71.98 -9.47
C ALA A 9 4.27 -70.92 -8.32
N ILE A 10 3.17 -70.99 -7.54
CA ILE A 10 3.09 -70.84 -6.07
C ILE A 10 3.06 -69.42 -5.46
N ALA A 11 1.94 -69.11 -4.79
CA ALA A 11 1.71 -68.03 -3.83
C ALA A 11 2.01 -68.50 -2.38
N PRO A 12 1.61 -67.77 -1.31
CA PRO A 12 2.23 -66.59 -0.69
C PRO A 12 2.70 -66.85 0.76
N ALA A 13 3.68 -66.10 1.30
CA ALA A 13 3.92 -66.10 2.76
C ALA A 13 4.56 -64.80 3.28
N ARG A 14 3.74 -64.10 4.05
CA ARG A 14 3.99 -63.02 5.01
C ARG A 14 5.16 -63.32 5.96
N ALA A 15 6.17 -62.45 6.02
CA ALA A 15 7.03 -62.31 7.20
C ALA A 15 7.79 -60.96 7.22
N ALA A 16 7.33 -60.09 8.12
CA ALA A 16 8.06 -59.08 8.89
C ALA A 16 9.42 -58.56 8.38
N ARG A 17 9.49 -57.25 8.09
CA ARG A 17 10.62 -56.44 8.56
C ARG A 17 10.18 -54.99 8.83
N ARG A 18 10.01 -54.69 10.12
CA ARG A 18 10.02 -53.33 10.65
C ARG A 18 11.35 -52.67 10.29
N ALA A 19 11.31 -51.54 9.59
CA ALA A 19 12.41 -50.59 9.54
C ALA A 19 11.80 -49.20 9.67
N SER A 20 11.94 -48.68 10.88
CA SER A 20 11.63 -47.34 11.32
C SER A 20 12.42 -46.27 10.55
N VAL A 21 11.90 -45.04 10.61
CA VAL A 21 12.56 -43.75 10.37
C VAL A 21 12.56 -43.24 8.92
N SER A 22 11.62 -42.33 8.63
CA SER A 22 11.90 -41.04 7.97
C SER A 22 10.63 -40.16 7.83
N VAL A 23 9.80 -40.06 8.88
CA VAL A 23 8.74 -39.02 8.93
C VAL A 23 9.29 -37.68 9.46
N VAL A 24 10.54 -37.63 9.92
CA VAL A 24 11.21 -36.43 10.45
C VAL A 24 12.12 -35.76 9.41
N ALA A 25 11.72 -35.74 8.14
CA ALA A 25 12.45 -35.00 7.09
C ALA A 25 11.63 -33.87 6.45
N LYS A 26 10.32 -33.77 6.73
CA LYS A 26 9.43 -32.79 6.06
C LYS A 26 8.98 -31.63 6.95
N ALA A 27 9.13 -31.73 8.26
CA ALA A 27 8.80 -30.64 9.20
C ALA A 27 9.92 -29.59 9.33
N SER A 28 11.18 -29.97 9.10
CA SER A 28 12.36 -29.11 9.23
C SER A 28 12.64 -28.25 7.99
N THR A 29 12.11 -28.63 6.82
CA THR A 29 12.15 -27.78 5.63
C THR A 29 11.09 -26.69 5.64
N ALA A 30 9.95 -26.89 6.32
CA ALA A 30 8.90 -25.89 6.43
C ALA A 30 9.32 -24.69 7.31
N THR A 31 10.00 -24.94 8.43
CA THR A 31 10.57 -23.89 9.29
C THR A 31 11.79 -23.22 8.64
N LYS A 32 12.62 -23.96 7.89
CA LYS A 32 13.77 -23.38 7.17
C LYS A 32 13.32 -22.53 5.97
N GLN A 33 12.25 -22.92 5.28
CA GLN A 33 11.65 -22.14 4.19
C GLN A 33 10.88 -20.92 4.72
N ALA A 34 10.15 -21.03 5.84
CA ALA A 34 9.51 -19.88 6.49
C ALA A 34 10.53 -18.86 7.05
N ARG A 35 11.68 -19.32 7.55
CA ARG A 35 12.76 -18.45 8.03
C ARG A 35 13.58 -17.86 6.87
N ALA A 36 13.76 -18.59 5.77
CA ALA A 36 14.37 -18.06 4.55
C ALA A 36 13.45 -17.08 3.82
N SER A 37 12.13 -17.29 3.82
CA SER A 37 11.16 -16.32 3.28
C SER A 37 11.04 -15.08 4.16
N ALA A 38 11.06 -15.22 5.50
CA ALA A 38 11.09 -14.08 6.41
C ALA A 38 12.41 -13.27 6.34
N ALA A 39 13.56 -13.93 6.21
CA ALA A 39 14.84 -13.27 6.00
C ALA A 39 14.92 -12.59 4.61
N LYS A 40 14.35 -13.22 3.57
CA LYS A 40 14.27 -12.64 2.22
C LYS A 40 13.26 -11.49 2.14
N GLN A 41 12.17 -11.51 2.91
CA GLN A 41 11.23 -10.39 3.04
C GLN A 41 11.82 -9.23 3.84
N SER A 42 12.57 -9.50 4.91
CA SER A 42 13.26 -8.46 5.68
C SER A 42 14.35 -7.75 4.84
N ALA A 43 15.15 -8.51 4.09
CA ALA A 43 16.14 -7.95 3.16
C ALA A 43 15.51 -7.24 1.96
N LYS A 44 14.34 -7.70 1.48
CA LYS A 44 13.60 -7.03 0.41
C LYS A 44 13.01 -5.71 0.89
N ASN A 45 12.43 -5.67 2.10
CA ASN A 45 11.84 -4.44 2.65
C ASN A 45 12.89 -3.38 2.99
N SER A 46 14.07 -3.76 3.48
CA SER A 46 15.17 -2.81 3.69
C SER A 46 15.76 -2.30 2.38
N ALA A 47 15.83 -3.14 1.34
CA ALA A 47 16.18 -2.71 -0.01
C ALA A 47 15.13 -1.74 -0.59
N THR A 48 13.82 -2.01 -0.38
CA THR A 48 12.72 -1.12 -0.80
C THR A 48 12.76 0.23 -0.07
N GLY A 49 13.14 0.26 1.22
CA GLY A 49 13.30 1.50 1.96
C GLY A 49 14.43 2.38 1.37
N LEU A 50 15.56 1.76 1.03
CA LEU A 50 16.71 2.46 0.45
C LEU A 50 16.40 3.03 -0.94
N THR A 51 15.59 2.33 -1.74
CA THR A 51 15.16 2.80 -3.05
C THR A 51 14.09 3.88 -2.98
N VAL A 52 13.19 3.88 -1.99
CA VAL A 52 12.24 4.99 -1.78
C VAL A 52 12.98 6.27 -1.38
N LEU A 53 13.99 6.18 -0.51
CA LEU A 53 14.82 7.34 -0.16
C LEU A 53 15.56 7.89 -1.39
N ALA A 54 16.14 7.00 -2.21
CA ALA A 54 16.75 7.41 -3.48
C ALA A 54 15.74 8.08 -4.43
N ARG A 55 14.48 7.65 -4.43
CA ARG A 55 13.40 8.29 -5.22
C ARG A 55 12.96 9.64 -4.67
N ILE A 56 12.91 9.80 -3.35
CA ILE A 56 12.59 11.08 -2.72
C ILE A 56 13.66 12.13 -3.10
N GLU A 57 14.92 11.69 -3.15
CA GLU A 57 16.04 12.50 -3.63
C GLU A 57 15.97 12.77 -5.14
N GLU A 58 15.76 11.74 -5.97
CA GLU A 58 15.61 11.87 -7.44
C GLU A 58 14.47 12.84 -7.82
N LEU A 59 13.36 12.80 -7.10
CA LEU A 59 12.20 13.67 -7.30
C LEU A 59 12.38 15.06 -6.66
N GLY A 60 13.46 15.28 -5.90
CA GLY A 60 13.77 16.55 -5.23
C GLY A 60 12.66 17.01 -4.28
N LEU A 61 11.92 16.08 -3.65
CA LEU A 61 10.72 16.44 -2.89
C LEU A 61 11.05 17.30 -1.67
N LEU A 62 12.17 17.03 -1.00
CA LEU A 62 12.64 17.80 0.15
C LEU A 62 12.96 19.25 -0.25
N SER A 63 13.69 19.44 -1.35
CA SER A 63 14.01 20.77 -1.89
C SER A 63 12.76 21.54 -2.30
N LYS A 64 11.78 20.88 -2.94
CA LYS A 64 10.51 21.53 -3.30
C LYS A 64 9.69 21.93 -2.08
N VAL A 65 9.67 21.09 -1.04
CA VAL A 65 8.96 21.38 0.22
C VAL A 65 9.61 22.56 0.95
N GLU A 66 10.93 22.66 0.91
CA GLU A 66 11.70 23.78 1.45
C GLU A 66 11.51 25.07 0.65
N GLU A 67 11.60 25.00 -0.69
CA GLU A 67 11.40 26.14 -1.59
C GLU A 67 10.00 26.74 -1.44
N LEU A 68 8.98 25.89 -1.21
CA LEU A 68 7.62 26.32 -0.92
C LEU A 68 7.46 26.85 0.53
N GLY A 69 8.51 26.77 1.36
CA GLY A 69 8.50 27.18 2.76
C GLY A 69 7.44 26.45 3.59
N LEU A 70 7.00 25.27 3.16
CA LEU A 70 5.86 24.58 3.77
C LEU A 70 6.17 24.20 5.22
N LEU A 71 7.41 23.79 5.51
CA LEU A 71 7.82 23.45 6.88
C LEU A 71 7.75 24.67 7.81
N SER A 72 8.21 25.84 7.35
CA SER A 72 8.15 27.08 8.13
C SER A 72 6.71 27.55 8.36
N LYS A 73 5.84 27.42 7.34
CA LYS A 73 4.41 27.74 7.48
C LYS A 73 3.69 26.76 8.41
N LEU A 74 4.04 25.49 8.35
CA LEU A 74 3.45 24.46 9.22
C LEU A 74 3.86 24.67 10.68
N GLU A 75 5.13 24.98 10.92
CA GLU A 75 5.63 25.35 12.25
C GLU A 75 4.96 26.62 12.78
N SER A 76 4.85 27.65 11.94
CA SER A 76 4.14 28.90 12.29
C SER A 76 2.65 28.68 12.55
N SER A 77 2.04 27.68 11.91
CA SER A 77 0.65 27.27 12.18
C SER A 77 0.48 26.48 13.49
N GLY A 78 1.57 26.22 14.22
CA GLY A 78 1.54 25.51 15.50
C GLY A 78 1.49 23.99 15.39
N LEU A 79 1.60 23.43 14.17
CA LEU A 79 1.70 22.00 13.92
C LEU A 79 3.13 21.51 14.19
N THR A 80 3.52 21.54 15.46
CA THR A 80 4.80 21.00 15.94
C THR A 80 4.67 19.53 16.31
N LEU A 81 5.81 18.82 16.40
CA LEU A 81 5.83 17.40 16.76
C LEU A 81 5.10 17.11 18.08
N SER A 82 5.22 17.99 19.07
CA SER A 82 4.50 17.85 20.35
C SER A 82 2.98 17.99 20.20
N GLN A 83 2.49 18.78 19.25
CA GLN A 83 1.05 18.88 18.97
C GLN A 83 0.54 17.69 18.16
N ILE A 84 1.34 17.17 17.24
CA ILE A 84 1.01 15.95 16.48
C ILE A 84 0.88 14.75 17.41
N GLU A 85 1.76 14.65 18.41
CA GLU A 85 1.68 13.61 19.43
C GLU A 85 0.46 13.81 20.35
N LYS A 86 0.25 15.02 20.88
CA LYS A 86 -0.90 15.33 21.75
C LYS A 86 -2.25 15.14 21.05
N SER A 87 -2.34 15.48 19.77
CA SER A 87 -3.53 15.26 18.96
C SER A 87 -3.75 13.79 18.59
N GLY A 88 -2.75 12.93 18.84
CA GLY A 88 -2.78 11.51 18.50
C GLY A 88 -3.01 11.29 17.01
N LEU A 89 -2.59 12.23 16.16
CA LEU A 89 -2.95 12.23 14.74
C LEU A 89 -2.35 11.03 14.02
N LEU A 90 -1.13 10.64 14.39
CA LEU A 90 -0.49 9.42 13.89
C LEU A 90 -1.26 8.16 14.34
N SER A 91 -1.68 8.10 15.62
CA SER A 91 -2.48 6.98 16.11
C SER A 91 -3.86 6.92 15.46
N LYS A 92 -4.48 8.06 15.15
CA LYS A 92 -5.74 8.13 14.41
C LYS A 92 -5.53 7.70 12.96
N ALA A 93 -4.47 8.16 12.31
CA ALA A 93 -4.11 7.79 10.94
C ALA A 93 -3.80 6.29 10.79
N GLU A 94 -3.19 5.69 11.80
CA GLU A 94 -2.97 4.25 11.87
C GLU A 94 -4.30 3.50 12.05
N LYS A 95 -5.15 3.94 12.99
CA LYS A 95 -6.48 3.36 13.22
C LYS A 95 -7.41 3.47 12.03
N THR A 96 -7.34 4.56 11.27
CA THR A 96 -8.11 4.74 10.02
C THR A 96 -7.47 4.02 8.84
N GLY A 97 -6.29 3.40 9.02
CA GLY A 97 -5.59 2.68 7.97
C GLY A 97 -5.00 3.57 6.89
N ILE A 98 -4.96 4.91 7.07
CA ILE A 98 -4.41 5.86 6.09
C ILE A 98 -2.93 5.56 5.82
N LEU A 99 -2.19 5.14 6.85
CA LEU A 99 -0.80 4.71 6.69
C LEU A 99 -0.69 3.46 5.80
N SER A 100 -1.64 2.52 5.93
CA SER A 100 -1.69 1.33 5.08
C SER A 100 -2.10 1.66 3.65
N LEU A 101 -3.03 2.60 3.47
CA LEU A 101 -3.40 3.13 2.15
C LEU A 101 -2.17 3.73 1.46
N VAL A 102 -1.38 4.57 2.14
CA VAL A 102 -0.14 5.11 1.55
C VAL A 102 0.88 4.03 1.19
N ALA A 103 0.94 2.92 1.92
CA ALA A 103 1.82 1.80 1.60
C ALA A 103 1.30 0.90 0.46
N ASP A 104 0.00 0.95 0.14
CA ASP A 104 -0.63 0.11 -0.88
C ASP A 104 -0.36 0.65 -2.30
N LYS A 105 0.09 -0.24 -3.20
CA LYS A 105 0.35 0.05 -4.61
C LYS A 105 -0.92 0.39 -5.41
N GLY A 106 -2.10 0.03 -4.91
CA GLY A 106 -3.39 0.39 -5.52
C GLY A 106 -3.85 1.83 -5.23
N THR A 107 -3.32 2.44 -4.18
CA THR A 107 -3.77 3.74 -3.69
C THR A 107 -3.57 4.89 -4.67
N PRO A 108 -2.46 5.01 -5.44
CA PRO A 108 -2.33 6.08 -6.43
C PRO A 108 -3.50 6.12 -7.42
N GLY A 109 -3.95 4.97 -7.92
CA GLY A 109 -5.10 4.88 -8.83
C GLY A 109 -6.43 5.21 -8.15
N LEU A 110 -6.61 4.79 -6.89
CA LEU A 110 -7.79 5.16 -6.12
C LEU A 110 -7.82 6.68 -5.85
N LEU A 111 -6.69 7.26 -5.47
CA LEU A 111 -6.58 8.68 -5.16
C LEU A 111 -6.83 9.55 -6.40
N SER A 112 -6.36 9.13 -7.58
CA SER A 112 -6.63 9.88 -8.82
C SER A 112 -8.10 9.82 -9.24
N THR A 113 -8.76 8.67 -9.08
CA THR A 113 -10.20 8.56 -9.35
C THR A 113 -11.03 9.39 -8.37
N VAL A 114 -10.69 9.39 -7.08
CA VAL A 114 -11.30 10.28 -6.08
C VAL A 114 -11.04 11.74 -6.44
N GLY A 115 -9.83 12.09 -6.88
CA GLY A 115 -9.50 13.45 -7.31
C GLY A 115 -10.32 13.92 -8.51
N LEU A 116 -10.49 13.05 -9.52
CA LEU A 116 -11.34 13.34 -10.68
C LEU A 116 -12.82 13.48 -10.29
N LEU A 117 -13.31 12.60 -9.40
CA LEU A 117 -14.68 12.70 -8.89
C LEU A 117 -14.88 13.96 -8.05
N ALA A 118 -13.90 14.37 -7.26
CA ALA A 118 -13.95 15.62 -6.51
C ALA A 118 -13.94 16.84 -7.43
N ALA A 119 -13.13 16.82 -8.51
CA ALA A 119 -13.11 17.88 -9.52
C ALA A 119 -14.46 17.97 -10.26
N ALA A 120 -15.00 16.83 -10.69
CA ALA A 120 -16.31 16.75 -11.32
C ALA A 120 -17.42 17.21 -10.35
N GLY A 121 -17.31 16.82 -9.08
CA GLY A 121 -18.20 17.24 -8.01
C GLY A 121 -18.15 18.76 -7.78
N ALA A 122 -16.96 19.37 -7.83
CA ALA A 122 -16.82 20.82 -7.72
C ALA A 122 -17.52 21.54 -8.88
N ALA A 123 -17.31 21.08 -10.13
CA ALA A 123 -17.98 21.65 -11.30
C ALA A 123 -19.49 21.45 -11.25
N ALA A 124 -19.95 20.27 -10.83
CA ALA A 124 -21.37 19.97 -10.66
C ALA A 124 -22.02 20.83 -9.57
N LEU A 125 -21.32 21.09 -8.46
CA LEU A 125 -21.81 21.93 -7.37
C LEU A 125 -21.98 23.38 -7.84
N VAL A 126 -21.00 23.91 -8.58
CA VAL A 126 -21.09 25.25 -9.19
C VAL A 126 -22.23 25.33 -10.21
N PHE A 127 -22.47 24.28 -10.98
CA PHE A 127 -23.55 24.25 -11.96
C PHE A 127 -24.94 24.10 -11.32
N ALA A 128 -25.05 23.35 -10.24
CA ALA A 128 -26.33 22.99 -9.63
C ALA A 128 -26.83 23.98 -8.57
N VAL A 129 -25.93 24.74 -7.94
CA VAL A 129 -26.31 25.72 -6.90
C VAL A 129 -26.70 27.06 -7.56
N PRO A 130 -27.93 27.56 -7.33
CA PRO A 130 -28.33 28.87 -7.83
C PRO A 130 -27.63 30.02 -7.10
N ASP A 131 -27.20 31.03 -7.85
CA ASP A 131 -26.52 32.23 -7.33
C ASP A 131 -27.51 33.34 -6.88
N ASP A 132 -28.73 32.97 -6.45
CA ASP A 132 -29.81 33.93 -6.16
C ASP A 132 -29.59 34.74 -4.87
N THR A 133 -28.79 34.22 -3.94
CA THR A 133 -28.49 34.88 -2.66
C THR A 133 -27.01 34.81 -2.32
N PRO A 134 -26.46 35.86 -1.67
CA PRO A 134 -25.03 35.90 -1.32
C PRO A 134 -24.63 34.77 -0.37
N THR A 135 -25.57 34.24 0.42
CA THR A 135 -25.33 33.08 1.30
C THR A 135 -25.13 31.78 0.51
N LEU A 136 -25.88 31.56 -0.57
CA LEU A 136 -25.70 30.38 -1.43
C LEU A 136 -24.39 30.47 -2.21
N VAL A 137 -24.06 31.65 -2.73
CA VAL A 137 -22.78 31.91 -3.41
C VAL A 137 -21.59 31.64 -2.48
N ALA A 138 -21.67 32.11 -1.23
CA ALA A 138 -20.63 31.86 -0.24
C ALA A 138 -20.49 30.36 0.08
N ALA A 139 -21.62 29.65 0.27
CA ALA A 139 -21.62 28.21 0.52
C ALA A 139 -21.06 27.42 -0.67
N GLN A 140 -21.41 27.81 -1.90
CA GLN A 140 -20.88 27.24 -3.13
C GLN A 140 -19.38 27.48 -3.28
N ALA A 141 -18.90 28.70 -2.99
CA ALA A 141 -17.48 29.01 -3.05
C ALA A 141 -16.69 28.16 -2.05
N VAL A 142 -17.20 27.97 -0.84
CA VAL A 142 -16.57 27.10 0.18
C VAL A 142 -16.62 25.63 -0.25
N GLY A 143 -17.76 25.15 -0.73
CA GLY A 143 -17.93 23.76 -1.17
C GLY A 143 -17.10 23.42 -2.40
N ALA A 144 -17.22 24.20 -3.47
CA ALA A 144 -16.48 24.03 -4.70
C ALA A 144 -14.97 24.29 -4.50
N GLY A 145 -14.61 25.29 -3.70
CA GLY A 145 -13.22 25.55 -3.31
C GLY A 145 -12.63 24.39 -2.52
N GLY A 146 -13.37 23.85 -1.56
CA GLY A 146 -12.96 22.67 -0.78
C GLY A 146 -12.78 21.42 -1.65
N LEU A 147 -13.74 21.13 -2.53
CA LEU A 147 -13.65 20.01 -3.48
C LEU A 147 -12.54 20.20 -4.50
N GLY A 148 -12.34 21.42 -5.00
CA GLY A 148 -11.24 21.76 -5.90
C GLY A 148 -9.88 21.57 -5.25
N ALA A 149 -9.71 22.07 -4.02
CA ALA A 149 -8.49 21.85 -3.24
C ALA A 149 -8.24 20.36 -2.98
N ALA A 150 -9.28 19.61 -2.61
CA ALA A 150 -9.20 18.16 -2.41
C ALA A 150 -8.82 17.43 -3.71
N ALA A 151 -9.37 17.83 -4.85
CA ALA A 151 -9.05 17.26 -6.15
C ALA A 151 -7.58 17.47 -6.52
N VAL A 152 -7.08 18.71 -6.38
CA VAL A 152 -5.67 19.02 -6.65
C VAL A 152 -4.76 18.23 -5.71
N ALA A 153 -5.07 18.22 -4.42
CA ALA A 153 -4.29 17.46 -3.44
C ALA A 153 -4.27 15.96 -3.76
N ALA A 154 -5.41 15.38 -4.16
CA ALA A 154 -5.52 13.97 -4.50
C ALA A 154 -4.79 13.61 -5.80
N LEU A 155 -4.86 14.46 -6.83
CA LEU A 155 -4.19 14.23 -8.13
C LEU A 155 -2.67 14.39 -8.03
N VAL A 156 -2.21 15.44 -7.35
CA VAL A 156 -0.77 15.66 -7.10
C VAL A 156 -0.24 14.57 -6.16
N GLY A 157 -0.96 14.28 -5.08
CA GLY A 157 -0.62 13.21 -4.14
C GLY A 157 -0.54 11.84 -4.81
N SER A 158 -1.49 11.51 -5.69
CA SER A 158 -1.49 10.29 -6.51
C SER A 158 -0.22 10.18 -7.35
N SER A 159 0.15 11.27 -8.03
CA SER A 159 1.30 11.29 -8.94
C SER A 159 2.62 11.11 -8.20
N ILE A 160 2.77 11.78 -7.05
CA ILE A 160 3.94 11.64 -6.19
C ILE A 160 4.01 10.23 -5.62
N LEU A 161 2.90 9.73 -5.06
CA LEU A 161 2.85 8.41 -4.45
C LEU A 161 3.13 7.30 -5.47
N GLY A 162 2.55 7.38 -6.66
CA GLY A 162 2.80 6.43 -7.75
C GLY A 162 4.26 6.43 -8.21
N SER A 163 4.93 7.60 -8.20
CA SER A 163 6.35 7.72 -8.54
C SER A 163 7.26 7.11 -7.47
N LEU A 164 6.90 7.27 -6.19
CA LEU A 164 7.62 6.69 -5.04
C LEU A 164 7.44 5.17 -4.94
N GLN A 165 6.25 4.65 -5.25
CA GLN A 165 5.95 3.21 -5.16
C GLN A 165 6.43 2.39 -6.36
N LYS A 166 7.00 3.04 -7.38
CA LYS A 166 7.61 2.40 -8.54
C LYS A 166 8.99 1.84 -8.15
N VAL A 167 8.93 0.79 -7.31
CA VAL A 167 10.02 0.01 -6.72
C VAL A 167 9.85 -1.46 -7.03
#